data_AF-A0A4R2UCV5-F1
#
_entry.id   AF-A0A4R2UCV5-F1
#
_cell.length_a   1.000
_cell.length_b   1.000
_cell.length_c   1.000
_cell.angle_alpha   90.00
_cell.angle_beta   90.00
_cell.angle_gamma   90.00
#
_symmetry.space_group_name_H-M   'P 1'
#
loop_
_entity.id
_entity.type
_entity.pdbx_description
1 polymer ?
#
loop_
_entity_poly.entity_id
_entity_poly.type
_entity_poly.pdbx_seq_one_letter_code
_entity_poly.pdbx_strand_id
1 'polypeptide(L)'
;MKKWYSLIDKIYRKENLKLAFKSVKKNNGAPGIDGETVTDFAERLELNIEFLHERLKTNEYAPSPVRRVEIEKPDGGIRLLVFQQ
;
A
#
# COMPACT_ATOMS: atom_id res chain seq x y z
N MET A 1 -5.10 -25.03 -14.39
CA MET A 1 -3.97 -25.35 -13.49
C MET A 1 -4.22 -24.71 -12.14
N LYS A 2 -4.58 -25.49 -11.10
CA LYS A 2 -4.75 -24.96 -9.73
C LYS A 2 -3.39 -24.90 -9.04
N LYS A 3 -2.84 -23.70 -8.81
CA LYS A 3 -1.62 -23.51 -8.00
C LYS A 3 -1.99 -23.54 -6.52
N TRP A 4 -1.74 -24.67 -5.87
CA TRP A 4 -2.20 -24.97 -4.52
C TRP A 4 -1.37 -24.29 -3.39
N TYR A 5 -0.28 -23.57 -3.69
CA TYR A 5 0.62 -23.00 -2.67
C TYR A 5 1.36 -21.70 -3.04
N SER A 6 0.89 -20.89 -3.99
CA SER A 6 1.60 -19.64 -4.26
C SER A 6 1.30 -18.62 -3.18
N LEU A 7 2.32 -18.16 -2.44
CA LEU A 7 2.24 -17.11 -1.40
C LEU A 7 1.40 -15.89 -1.87
N ILE A 8 1.45 -15.59 -3.18
CA ILE A 8 0.68 -14.52 -3.80
C ILE A 8 -0.85 -14.67 -3.65
N ASP A 9 -1.39 -15.89 -3.61
CA ASP A 9 -2.82 -16.11 -3.40
C ASP A 9 -3.25 -15.54 -2.05
N LYS A 10 -2.43 -15.74 -1.02
CA LYS A 10 -2.69 -15.27 0.33
C LYS A 10 -2.52 -13.75 0.44
N ILE A 11 -1.61 -13.18 -0.35
CA ILE A 11 -1.33 -11.75 -0.37
C ILE A 11 -2.59 -10.98 -0.78
N TYR A 12 -3.21 -11.34 -1.91
CA TYR A 12 -4.36 -10.61 -2.43
C TYR A 12 -5.70 -10.97 -1.78
N ARG A 13 -5.75 -11.88 -0.80
CA ARG A 13 -7.00 -12.17 -0.08
C ARG A 13 -7.54 -10.90 0.56
N LYS A 14 -8.84 -10.63 0.39
CA LYS A 14 -9.49 -9.41 0.87
C LYS A 14 -9.30 -9.22 2.38
N GLU A 15 -9.35 -10.30 3.14
CA GLU A 15 -9.11 -10.29 4.59
C GLU A 15 -7.68 -9.85 4.91
N ASN A 16 -6.71 -10.37 4.16
CA ASN A 16 -5.30 -10.02 4.33
C ASN A 16 -5.03 -8.56 3.93
N LEU A 17 -5.62 -8.08 2.85
CA LEU A 17 -5.53 -6.68 2.43
C LEU A 17 -6.14 -5.73 3.47
N LYS A 18 -7.27 -6.11 4.09
CA LYS A 18 -7.86 -5.34 5.20
C LYS A 18 -6.95 -5.31 6.44
N LEU A 19 -6.27 -6.39 6.76
CA LEU A 19 -5.29 -6.44 7.86
C LEU A 19 -4.06 -5.57 7.56
N ALA A 20 -3.57 -5.61 6.32
CA ALA A 20 -2.49 -4.74 5.86
C ALA A 20 -2.89 -3.25 5.97
N PHE A 21 -4.09 -2.90 5.51
CA PHE A 21 -4.62 -1.54 5.64
C PHE A 21 -4.66 -1.05 7.09
N LYS A 22 -5.11 -1.89 8.05
CA LYS A 22 -5.08 -1.53 9.48
C LYS A 22 -3.67 -1.20 9.98
N SER A 23 -2.67 -1.93 9.50
CA SER A 23 -1.27 -1.71 9.87
C SER A 23 -0.74 -0.39 9.28
N VAL A 24 -1.05 -0.11 8.01
CA VAL A 24 -0.72 1.17 7.36
C VAL A 24 -1.41 2.34 8.06
N LYS A 25 -2.69 2.18 8.41
CA LYS A 25 -3.45 3.19 9.14
C LYS A 25 -2.88 3.51 10.51
N LYS A 26 -2.37 2.50 11.22
CA LYS A 26 -1.68 2.70 12.50
C LYS A 26 -0.39 3.50 12.35
N ASN A 27 0.31 3.35 11.22
CA ASN A 27 1.56 4.07 10.97
C ASN A 27 1.34 5.56 10.66
N ASN A 28 0.11 5.97 10.32
CA ASN A 28 -0.28 7.36 10.06
C ASN A 28 0.72 8.12 9.16
N GLY A 29 1.20 7.43 8.12
CA GLY A 29 2.22 7.94 7.21
C GLY A 29 1.70 9.12 6.38
N ALA A 30 2.64 9.95 5.89
CA ALA A 30 2.31 11.01 4.96
C ALA A 30 1.76 10.44 3.63
N PRO A 31 0.83 11.16 2.96
CA PRO A 31 0.26 10.71 1.69
C PRO A 31 1.32 10.60 0.59
N GLY A 32 1.04 9.69 -0.35
CA GLY A 32 1.88 9.43 -1.52
C GLY A 32 1.97 10.61 -2.49
N ILE A 33 2.41 10.34 -3.72
CA ILE A 33 2.54 11.35 -4.78
C ILE A 33 1.17 11.81 -5.31
N ASP A 34 0.18 10.93 -5.23
CA ASP A 34 -1.23 11.18 -5.58
C ASP A 34 -1.96 12.04 -4.53
N GLY A 35 -1.36 12.24 -3.35
CA GLY A 35 -1.96 13.02 -2.28
C GLY A 35 -3.09 12.30 -1.56
N GLU A 36 -3.39 11.05 -1.91
CA GLU A 36 -4.39 10.24 -1.21
C GLU A 36 -3.88 9.96 0.21
N THR A 37 -4.68 10.30 1.22
CA THR A 37 -4.38 9.95 2.60
C THR A 37 -4.96 8.59 2.95
N VAL A 38 -4.45 7.98 4.02
CA VAL A 38 -5.05 6.78 4.61
C VAL A 38 -6.54 6.99 4.93
N THR A 39 -6.93 8.21 5.31
CA THR A 39 -8.32 8.55 5.61
C THR A 39 -9.17 8.51 4.34
N ASP A 40 -8.70 9.12 3.26
CA ASP A 40 -9.38 9.11 1.95
C ASP A 40 -9.52 7.67 1.43
N PHE A 41 -8.46 6.87 1.54
CA PHE A 41 -8.51 5.44 1.22
C PHE A 41 -9.55 4.70 2.07
N ALA A 42 -9.71 5.09 3.34
CA ALA A 42 -10.68 4.48 4.25
C ALA A 42 -12.13 4.79 3.89
N GLU A 43 -12.41 5.96 3.30
CA GLU A 43 -13.77 6.35 2.88
C GLU A 43 -14.34 5.39 1.83
N ARG A 44 -13.45 4.84 0.99
CA ARG A 44 -13.78 3.88 -0.07
C ARG A 44 -13.17 2.51 0.17
N LEU A 45 -12.96 2.14 1.45
CA LEU A 45 -12.18 0.96 1.83
C LEU A 45 -12.58 -0.31 1.08
N GLU A 46 -13.88 -0.65 1.04
CA GLU A 46 -14.33 -1.88 0.39
C GLU A 46 -14.09 -1.85 -1.13
N LEU A 47 -14.30 -0.71 -1.78
CA LEU A 47 -14.02 -0.54 -3.21
C LEU A 47 -12.52 -0.63 -3.52
N ASN A 48 -11.69 -0.01 -2.69
CA ASN A 48 -10.24 -0.04 -2.86
C ASN A 48 -9.66 -1.45 -2.61
N ILE A 49 -10.18 -2.17 -1.62
CA ILE A 49 -9.81 -3.57 -1.37
C ILE A 49 -10.25 -4.48 -2.53
N GLU A 50 -11.44 -4.27 -3.09
CA GLU A 50 -11.90 -5.00 -4.28
C GLU A 50 -11.00 -4.75 -5.48
N PHE A 51 -10.68 -3.47 -5.73
CA PHE A 51 -9.78 -3.06 -6.80
C PHE A 51 -8.40 -3.73 -6.67
N LEU A 52 -7.79 -3.67 -5.48
CA LEU A 52 -6.50 -4.30 -5.22
C LEU A 52 -6.58 -5.83 -5.36
N HIS A 53 -7.64 -6.46 -4.85
CA HIS A 53 -7.84 -7.90 -4.95
C HIS A 53 -7.80 -8.35 -6.40
N GLU A 54 -8.64 -7.75 -7.25
CA GLU A 54 -8.75 -8.15 -8.66
C GLU A 54 -7.46 -7.85 -9.43
N ARG A 55 -6.87 -6.66 -9.26
CA ARG A 55 -5.63 -6.30 -9.99
C ARG A 55 -4.43 -7.14 -9.59
N LEU A 56 -4.29 -7.50 -8.31
CA LEU A 56 -3.20 -8.38 -7.86
C LEU A 56 -3.42 -9.83 -8.33
N LYS A 57 -4.67 -10.29 -8.33
CA LYS A 57 -5.07 -11.63 -8.78
C LYS A 57 -4.89 -11.81 -10.29
N THR A 58 -5.17 -10.78 -11.09
CA THR A 58 -4.94 -10.78 -12.55
C THR A 58 -3.51 -10.43 -12.93
N ASN A 59 -2.66 -10.08 -11.96
CA ASN A 59 -1.28 -9.64 -12.15
C ASN A 59 -1.17 -8.36 -13.01
N GLU A 60 -2.18 -7.50 -12.94
CA GLU A 60 -2.27 -6.22 -13.66
C GLU A 60 -2.03 -5.02 -12.73
N TYR A 61 -1.82 -5.24 -11.44
CA TYR A 61 -1.50 -4.16 -10.51
C TYR A 61 -0.14 -3.54 -10.84
N ALA A 62 -0.16 -2.24 -11.16
CA ALA A 62 1.03 -1.44 -11.39
C ALA A 62 1.12 -0.40 -10.26
N PRO A 63 2.10 -0.52 -9.35
CA PRO A 63 2.23 0.41 -8.23
C PRO A 63 2.61 1.81 -8.72
N SER A 64 2.02 2.83 -8.09
CA SER A 64 2.37 4.22 -8.34
C SER A 64 3.85 4.50 -7.99
N PRO A 65 4.50 5.43 -8.71
CA PRO A 65 5.86 5.84 -8.39
C PRO A 65 5.94 6.42 -6.97
N VAL A 66 7.03 6.10 -6.26
CA VAL A 66 7.21 6.46 -4.85
C VAL A 66 7.43 7.97 -4.68
N ARG A 67 6.81 8.58 -3.66
CA ARG A 67 7.13 9.95 -3.27
C ARG A 67 8.42 9.93 -2.44
N ARG A 68 9.47 10.58 -2.96
CA ARG A 68 10.71 10.81 -2.21
C ARG A 68 10.54 12.03 -1.32
N VAL A 69 10.76 11.86 -0.02
CA VAL A 69 10.87 12.98 0.92
C VAL A 69 12.26 12.91 1.55
N GLU A 70 12.97 14.02 1.47
CA GLU A 70 14.24 14.21 2.16
C GLU A 70 13.93 14.66 3.60
N ILE A 71 14.40 13.88 4.57
CA ILE A 71 14.31 14.24 5.99
C ILE A 71 15.73 14.42 6.52
N GLU A 72 15.98 15.57 7.14
CA GLU A 72 17.23 15.82 7.85
C GLU A 72 17.34 14.90 9.07
N LYS A 73 18.46 14.18 9.18
CA LYS A 73 18.77 13.39 10.36
C LYS A 73 19.30 14.30 11.47
N PRO A 74 19.12 13.92 12.75
CA PRO A 74 19.59 14.70 13.91
C PRO A 74 21.10 14.98 13.92
N ASP A 75 21.87 14.16 13.21
CA ASP A 75 23.34 14.12 13.15
C ASP A 75 23.93 14.76 11.88
N GLY A 76 23.12 15.49 11.08
CA GLY A 76 23.64 16.35 9.99
C GLY A 76 23.77 15.67 8.62
N GLY A 77 22.84 14.79 8.26
CA GLY A 77 22.76 14.20 6.91
C GLY A 77 21.33 13.95 6.45
N ILE A 78 21.10 13.79 5.14
CA ILE A 78 19.76 13.55 4.60
C ILE A 78 19.43 12.05 4.64
N ARG A 79 18.23 11.69 5.12
CA ARG A 79 17.62 10.36 4.94
C ARG A 79 16.53 10.48 3.87
N LEU A 80 16.72 9.77 2.76
CA LEU A 80 15.67 9.57 1.76
C LEU A 80 14.63 8.60 2.31
N LEU A 81 13.41 9.08 2.54
CA LEU A 81 12.26 8.22 2.74
C LEU A 81 11.47 8.10 1.44
N VAL A 82 11.02 6.88 1.16
CA VAL A 82 10.16 6.58 0.03
C VAL A 82 8.77 6.20 0.57
N PHE A 83 7.76 6.97 0.20
CA PHE A 83 6.36 6.69 0.51
C PHE A 83 5.71 6.00 -0.70
N GLN A 84 5.15 4.81 -0.48
CA GLN A 84 4.19 4.16 -1.38
C GLN A 84 2.87 3.98 -0.65
N GLN A 85 1.78 4.26 -1.37
CA GLN A 85 0.42 3.91 -0.98
C GLN A 85 0.10 2.50 -1.47
#